data_AF-A0A841DQB7-F1
#
_entry.id   AF-A0A841DQB7-F1
#
_cell.length_a   1.000
_cell.length_b   1.000
_cell.length_c   1.000
_cell.angle_alpha   90.00
_cell.angle_beta   90.00
_cell.angle_gamma   90.00
#
_symmetry.space_group_name_H-M   'P 1'
#
loop_
_entity.id
_entity.type
_entity.pdbx_description
1 polymer ?
#
loop_
_entity_poly.entity_id
_entity_poly.type
_entity_poly.pdbx_seq_one_letter_code
_entity_poly.pdbx_strand_id
1 'polypeptide(L)'
;MQTPPGDDWTLVEVGESATKVYRRGNLFAKCCDPSGVADLVAERDRTSWLSGTGLPGATVVDWLESAPPAPAPALGEPATSSSRGALATTGGACLVTSAVPGVPGDALPPASYERAMVSLGRVFRDLHALTGCPFERPLDSIVATATDVVRRGAVNPDFLTDEWRLLEPSELLAQVVAERPYIESRSEPVVCHGDACLPNIFFDPDTLEVTGLIDLGRLGVADRYVDLALTTIQLQDEWSIDPAPFLEAYGLPSPDDRRLHFHRLLDPLTWG
;
A
#
# COMPACT_ATOMS: atom_id res chain seq x y z
N MET A 1 20.56 3.63 1.24
CA MET A 1 19.25 3.55 1.93
C MET A 1 19.48 3.74 3.41
N GLN A 2 18.72 4.62 4.04
CA GLN A 2 18.90 5.01 5.43
C GLN A 2 18.41 3.91 6.39
N THR A 3 19.18 3.61 7.43
CA THR A 3 18.71 2.86 8.60
C THR A 3 18.13 3.84 9.61
N PRO A 4 17.06 3.49 10.33
CA PRO A 4 16.55 4.35 11.39
C PRO A 4 17.62 4.54 12.48
N PRO A 5 17.82 5.76 13.00
CA PRO A 5 18.75 6.01 14.10
C PRO A 5 18.33 5.29 15.40
N GLY A 6 19.33 4.84 16.16
CA GLY A 6 19.16 4.12 17.43
C GLY A 6 19.46 2.62 17.33
N ASP A 7 19.62 1.96 18.48
CA ASP A 7 19.91 0.53 18.58
C ASP A 7 18.62 -0.33 18.49
N ASP A 8 18.81 -1.65 18.34
CA ASP A 8 17.77 -2.71 18.37
C ASP A 8 16.73 -2.73 17.23
N TRP A 9 17.04 -2.13 16.08
CA TRP A 9 16.24 -2.32 14.87
C TRP A 9 16.59 -3.62 14.15
N THR A 10 15.60 -4.49 13.95
CA THR A 10 15.74 -5.68 13.11
C THR A 10 15.09 -5.44 11.75
N LEU A 11 15.81 -5.73 10.67
CA LEU A 11 15.23 -5.70 9.32
C LEU A 11 14.11 -6.73 9.24
N VAL A 12 12.97 -6.32 8.72
CA VAL A 12 11.86 -7.22 8.37
C VAL A 12 11.92 -7.40 6.86
N GLU A 13 12.14 -8.62 6.40
CA GLU A 13 12.07 -8.92 4.96
C GLU A 13 10.59 -8.93 4.55
N VAL A 14 10.11 -7.79 4.05
CA VAL A 14 8.77 -7.64 3.48
C VAL A 14 8.90 -6.96 2.13
N GLY A 15 8.58 -7.69 1.06
CA GLY A 15 8.40 -7.19 -0.30
C GLY A 15 9.63 -6.62 -1.01
N GLU A 16 9.61 -6.67 -2.34
CA GLU A 16 10.57 -5.96 -3.19
C GLU A 16 10.15 -4.49 -3.33
N SER A 17 10.45 -3.65 -2.32
CA SER A 17 10.16 -2.22 -2.42
C SER A 17 11.44 -1.37 -2.41
N ALA A 18 11.34 -0.16 -2.95
CA ALA A 18 12.35 0.89 -2.82
C ALA A 18 12.56 1.36 -1.36
N THR A 19 11.86 0.72 -0.40
CA THR A 19 11.94 0.99 1.03
C THR A 19 12.39 -0.25 1.80
N LYS A 20 12.98 -0.03 2.97
CA LYS A 20 13.29 -1.09 3.94
C LYS A 20 12.45 -0.89 5.18
N VAL A 21 11.86 -1.98 5.67
CA VAL A 21 11.07 -1.99 6.89
C VAL A 21 11.89 -2.57 8.03
N TYR A 22 11.91 -1.87 9.16
CA TYR A 22 12.60 -2.27 10.38
C TYR A 22 11.58 -2.37 11.52
N ARG A 23 11.84 -3.26 12.48
CA ARG A 23 11.04 -3.42 13.69
C ARG A 23 11.88 -3.20 14.95
N ARG A 24 11.30 -2.53 15.94
CA ARG A 24 11.85 -2.39 17.30
C ARG A 24 10.72 -2.46 18.32
N GLY A 25 10.60 -3.60 19.00
CA GLY A 25 9.46 -3.86 19.90
C GLY A 25 8.12 -3.76 19.16
N ASN A 26 7.30 -2.79 19.57
CA ASN A 26 5.99 -2.49 18.99
C ASN A 26 6.03 -1.29 18.02
N LEU A 27 7.19 -0.98 17.45
CA LEU A 27 7.36 0.07 16.44
C LEU A 27 7.87 -0.54 15.14
N PHE A 28 7.42 0.05 14.04
CA PHE A 28 7.94 -0.20 12.71
C PHE A 28 8.53 1.10 12.14
N ALA A 29 9.57 0.97 11.32
CA ALA A 29 10.16 2.08 10.59
C ALA A 29 10.31 1.69 9.12
N LYS A 30 9.56 2.35 8.24
CA LYS A 30 9.71 2.23 6.78
C LYS A 30 10.66 3.33 6.32
N CYS A 31 11.80 2.97 5.73
CA CYS A 31 12.85 3.90 5.35
C CYS A 31 13.13 3.84 3.85
N CYS A 32 13.35 5.00 3.24
CA CYS A 32 13.66 5.13 1.82
C CYS A 32 15.00 5.85 1.61
N ASP A 33 15.47 5.85 0.37
CA ASP A 33 16.50 6.79 -0.08
C ASP A 33 15.86 8.13 -0.52
N PRO A 34 16.64 9.14 -0.97
CA PRO A 34 16.08 10.44 -1.35
C PRO A 34 14.97 10.38 -2.42
N SER A 35 15.00 9.37 -3.31
CA SER A 35 14.02 9.27 -4.40
C SER A 35 12.63 8.85 -3.91
N GLY A 36 12.54 8.11 -2.80
CA GLY A 36 11.28 7.65 -2.22
C GLY A 36 10.69 8.55 -1.12
N VAL A 37 11.34 9.68 -0.79
CA VAL A 37 10.89 10.55 0.31
C VAL A 37 9.50 11.11 0.07
N ALA A 38 9.18 11.50 -1.18
CA ALA A 38 7.87 12.04 -1.52
C ALA A 38 6.74 11.02 -1.28
N ASP A 39 6.94 9.77 -1.70
CA ASP A 39 5.96 8.70 -1.49
C ASP A 39 5.79 8.38 -0.01
N LEU A 40 6.88 8.36 0.75
CA LEU A 40 6.86 8.07 2.18
C LEU A 40 6.22 9.21 3.00
N VAL A 41 6.39 10.48 2.59
CA VAL A 41 5.63 11.62 3.12
C VAL A 41 4.13 11.44 2.84
N ALA A 42 3.80 11.02 1.61
CA ALA A 42 2.42 10.75 1.22
C ALA A 42 1.77 9.65 2.09
N GLU A 43 2.50 8.58 2.42
CA GLU A 43 2.05 7.52 3.32
C GLU A 43 1.90 8.01 4.77
N ARG A 44 2.85 8.81 5.27
CA ARG A 44 2.77 9.43 6.61
C ARG A 44 1.50 10.25 6.77
N ASP A 45 1.20 11.10 5.80
CA ASP A 45 0.07 12.02 5.87
C ASP A 45 -1.26 11.25 5.82
N ARG A 46 -1.34 10.20 4.98
CA ARG A 46 -2.50 9.29 4.90
C ARG A 46 -2.70 8.50 6.18
N THR A 47 -1.62 7.96 6.76
CA THR A 47 -1.64 7.25 8.04
C THR A 47 -2.12 8.18 9.17
N SER A 48 -1.60 9.40 9.21
CA SER A 48 -2.02 10.41 10.19
C SER A 48 -3.51 10.74 10.05
N TRP A 49 -3.98 10.96 8.82
CA TRP A 49 -5.39 11.25 8.56
C TRP A 49 -6.30 10.09 8.97
N LEU A 50 -6.01 8.85 8.53
CA LEU A 50 -6.86 7.69 8.83
C LEU A 50 -6.95 7.46 10.34
N SER A 51 -5.85 7.61 11.08
CA SER A 51 -5.84 7.48 12.55
C SER A 51 -6.78 8.48 13.25
N GLY A 52 -7.05 9.63 12.64
CA GLY A 52 -8.00 10.63 13.14
C GLY A 52 -9.48 10.31 12.87
N THR A 53 -9.78 9.26 12.09
CA THR A 53 -11.15 8.90 11.69
C THR A 53 -11.83 7.93 12.66
N GLY A 54 -11.06 7.29 13.55
CA GLY A 54 -11.53 6.25 14.46
C GLY A 54 -11.49 4.84 13.88
N LEU A 55 -11.12 4.67 12.60
CA LEU A 55 -10.84 3.34 12.05
C LEU A 55 -9.54 2.78 12.63
N PRO A 56 -9.48 1.46 12.86
CA PRO A 56 -8.30 0.81 13.40
C PRO A 56 -7.14 0.82 12.38
N GLY A 57 -5.92 1.06 12.84
CA GLY A 57 -4.74 1.10 11.97
C GLY A 57 -3.48 1.54 12.70
N ALA A 58 -2.37 1.56 11.95
CA ALA A 58 -1.12 2.10 12.47
C ALA A 58 -1.23 3.61 12.74
N THR A 59 -0.52 4.10 13.76
CA THR A 59 -0.41 5.53 14.08
C THR A 59 1.00 6.02 13.80
N VAL A 60 1.14 7.24 13.30
CA VAL A 60 2.46 7.86 13.12
C VAL A 60 3.04 8.19 14.50
N VAL A 61 4.24 7.69 14.76
CA VAL A 61 4.98 7.91 16.01
C VAL A 61 6.08 8.95 15.81
N ASP A 62 6.78 8.88 14.67
CA ASP A 62 7.90 9.80 14.39
C ASP A 62 8.18 9.91 12.88
N TRP A 63 8.88 10.99 12.48
CA TRP A 63 9.41 11.20 11.14
C TRP A 63 10.88 11.58 11.23
N LEU A 64 11.74 10.75 10.64
CA LEU A 64 13.20 10.88 10.75
C LEU A 64 13.79 11.18 9.39
N GLU A 65 14.34 12.37 9.19
CA GLU A 65 14.95 12.78 7.93
C GLU A 65 16.44 13.04 8.12
N SER A 66 17.27 12.50 7.21
CA SER A 66 18.69 12.84 7.20
C SER A 66 18.86 14.25 6.64
N ALA A 67 19.65 15.09 7.30
CA ALA A 67 20.01 16.39 6.75
C ALA A 67 20.61 16.24 5.35
N PRO A 68 20.24 17.09 4.38
CA PRO A 68 20.91 17.09 3.07
C PRO A 68 22.41 17.31 3.27
N PRO A 69 23.28 16.73 2.42
CA PRO A 69 24.71 16.93 2.54
C PRO A 69 25.01 18.43 2.52
N ALA A 70 25.88 18.88 3.44
CA ALA A 70 26.33 20.26 3.46
C ALA A 70 26.86 20.64 2.06
N PRO A 71 26.58 21.88 1.58
CA PRO A 71 27.10 22.32 0.30
C PRO A 71 28.62 22.14 0.29
N ALA A 72 29.16 21.66 -0.84
CA ALA A 72 30.60 21.50 -0.99
C ALA A 72 31.29 22.85 -0.67
N PRO A 73 32.38 22.85 0.11
CA PRO A 73 33.08 24.09 0.42
C PRO A 73 33.47 24.79 -0.87
N ALA A 74 33.25 26.11 -0.91
CA ALA A 74 33.65 26.94 -2.04
C ALA A 74 35.14 26.70 -2.34
N LEU A 75 35.50 26.58 -3.61
CA LEU A 75 36.88 26.45 -4.08
C LEU A 75 37.74 27.57 -3.47
N GLY A 76 38.47 27.30 -2.39
CA GLY A 76 39.34 28.28 -1.74
C GLY A 76 39.52 28.16 -0.22
N GLU A 77 38.72 27.38 0.51
CA GLU A 77 38.92 27.24 1.97
C GLU A 77 39.84 26.06 2.34
N PRO A 78 40.84 26.26 3.21
CA PRO A 78 41.77 25.20 3.60
C PRO A 78 41.08 24.18 4.52
N ALA A 79 41.17 22.90 4.15
CA ALA A 79 40.63 21.80 4.94
C ALA A 79 41.35 21.70 6.30
N THR A 80 40.62 21.95 7.39
CA THR A 80 41.11 21.66 8.74
C THR A 80 41.08 20.16 8.99
N SER A 81 42.24 19.57 9.31
CA SER A 81 42.41 18.15 9.56
C SER A 81 41.81 17.72 10.91
N SER A 82 40.49 17.56 10.97
CA SER A 82 39.81 16.90 12.09
C SER A 82 38.39 16.47 11.71
N SER A 83 38.26 15.46 10.84
CA SER A 83 37.01 14.73 10.68
C SER A 83 37.32 13.24 10.53
N ARG A 84 37.40 12.55 11.69
CA ARG A 84 37.26 11.10 11.76
C ARG A 84 35.89 10.72 11.19
N GLY A 85 35.91 10.02 10.05
CA GLY A 85 34.82 9.20 9.49
C GLY A 85 33.38 9.60 9.84
N ALA A 86 32.89 10.72 9.32
CA ALA A 86 31.46 10.88 9.14
C ALA A 86 31.09 10.11 7.87
N LEU A 87 30.41 8.96 8.00
CA LEU A 87 29.72 8.36 6.87
C LEU A 87 28.83 9.45 6.27
N ALA A 88 28.94 9.67 4.95
CA ALA A 88 28.04 10.56 4.24
C ALA A 88 26.60 10.11 4.49
N THR A 89 25.86 10.84 5.32
CA THR A 89 24.43 10.62 5.51
C THR A 89 23.75 10.96 4.20
N THR A 90 23.37 9.93 3.46
CA THR A 90 22.61 10.06 2.21
C THR A 90 21.18 10.45 2.60
N GLY A 91 20.69 11.59 2.09
CA GLY A 91 19.46 12.29 2.51
C GLY A 91 18.14 11.56 2.26
N GLY A 92 17.91 10.42 2.91
CA GLY A 92 16.65 9.69 2.93
C GLY A 92 15.75 10.08 4.11
N ALA A 93 14.67 9.32 4.28
CA ALA A 93 13.75 9.48 5.39
C ALA A 93 13.27 8.13 5.92
N CYS A 94 12.77 8.13 7.16
CA CYS A 94 12.06 7.02 7.78
C CYS A 94 10.75 7.49 8.41
N LEU A 95 9.66 6.80 8.08
CA LEU A 95 8.36 6.91 8.74
C LEU A 95 8.30 5.86 9.86
N VAL A 96 8.16 6.32 11.11
CA VAL A 96 8.01 5.44 12.27
C VAL A 96 6.54 5.35 12.66
N THR A 97 6.00 4.13 12.77
CA THR A 97 4.61 3.88 13.14
C THR A 97 4.50 2.90 14.31
N SER A 98 3.36 2.94 14.99
CA SER A 98 2.97 1.91 15.96
C SER A 98 2.66 0.59 15.25
N ALA A 99 3.03 -0.53 15.87
CA ALA A 99 2.56 -1.84 15.45
C ALA A 99 1.03 -1.95 15.59
N VAL A 100 0.38 -2.55 14.59
CA VAL A 100 -1.00 -2.99 14.70
C VAL A 100 -1.03 -4.33 15.44
N PRO A 101 -1.85 -4.49 16.49
CA PRO A 101 -1.93 -5.77 17.21
C PRO A 101 -2.61 -6.83 16.34
N GLY A 102 -2.32 -8.10 16.61
CA GLY A 102 -2.94 -9.23 15.89
C GLY A 102 -2.02 -9.89 14.87
N VAL A 103 -2.62 -10.62 13.93
CA VAL A 103 -1.95 -11.37 12.87
C VAL A 103 -2.40 -10.85 11.50
N PRO A 104 -1.52 -10.78 10.50
CA PRO A 104 -1.92 -10.39 9.16
C PRO A 104 -2.81 -11.47 8.52
N GLY A 105 -3.67 -11.09 7.57
CA GLY A 105 -4.69 -11.96 6.99
C GLY A 105 -4.12 -13.18 6.26
N ASP A 106 -2.95 -13.03 5.64
CA ASP A 106 -2.22 -14.11 4.96
C ASP A 106 -1.66 -15.17 5.93
N ALA A 107 -1.62 -14.87 7.23
CA ALA A 107 -1.19 -15.80 8.27
C ALA A 107 -2.35 -16.46 9.04
N LEU A 108 -3.62 -16.15 8.71
CA LEU A 108 -4.76 -16.75 9.39
C LEU A 108 -4.91 -18.24 9.05
N PRO A 109 -5.32 -19.10 10.01
CA PRO A 109 -5.61 -20.50 9.71
C PRO A 109 -6.99 -20.65 9.05
N PRO A 110 -7.22 -21.70 8.22
CA PRO A 110 -8.48 -21.89 7.49
C PRO A 110 -9.76 -21.89 8.33
N ALA A 111 -9.69 -22.31 9.59
CA ALA A 111 -10.84 -22.28 10.51
C ALA A 111 -11.36 -20.86 10.81
N SER A 112 -10.59 -19.82 10.45
CA SER A 112 -10.89 -18.41 10.73
C SER A 112 -11.54 -17.67 9.56
N TYR A 113 -11.40 -18.18 8.33
CA TYR A 113 -11.65 -17.40 7.10
C TYR A 113 -13.05 -16.81 7.02
N GLU A 114 -14.10 -17.58 7.32
CA GLU A 114 -15.48 -17.09 7.20
C GLU A 114 -15.76 -15.91 8.15
N ARG A 115 -15.35 -16.02 9.41
CA ARG A 115 -15.51 -14.94 10.39
C ARG A 115 -14.64 -13.72 10.04
N ALA A 116 -13.42 -13.95 9.59
CA ALA A 116 -12.51 -12.89 9.15
C ALA A 116 -13.08 -12.13 7.94
N MET A 117 -13.63 -12.83 6.93
CA MET A 117 -14.31 -12.20 5.79
C MET A 117 -15.48 -11.31 6.22
N VAL A 118 -16.28 -11.76 7.19
CA VAL A 118 -17.41 -10.96 7.69
C VAL A 118 -16.95 -9.69 8.40
N SER A 119 -15.91 -9.77 9.26
CA SER A 119 -15.34 -8.58 9.90
C SER A 119 -14.72 -7.63 8.86
N LEU A 120 -13.97 -8.19 7.91
CA LEU A 120 -13.33 -7.46 6.83
C LEU A 120 -14.34 -6.67 5.98
N GLY A 121 -15.46 -7.30 5.60
CA GLY A 121 -16.51 -6.64 4.83
C GLY A 121 -17.12 -5.45 5.56
N ARG A 122 -17.29 -5.55 6.89
CA ARG A 122 -17.77 -4.43 7.71
C ARG A 122 -16.77 -3.29 7.76
N VAL A 123 -15.48 -3.58 7.99
CA VAL A 123 -14.44 -2.55 8.05
C VAL A 123 -14.28 -1.84 6.71
N PHE A 124 -14.33 -2.54 5.58
CA PHE A 124 -14.28 -1.89 4.26
C PHE A 124 -15.52 -1.06 3.97
N ARG A 125 -16.70 -1.49 4.43
CA ARG A 125 -17.90 -0.64 4.34
C ARG A 125 -17.72 0.63 5.17
N ASP A 126 -17.17 0.53 6.38
CA ASP A 126 -16.96 1.68 7.27
C ASP A 126 -15.88 2.63 6.72
N LEU A 127 -14.79 2.09 6.15
CA LEU A 127 -13.77 2.84 5.41
C LEU A 127 -14.38 3.60 4.23
N HIS A 128 -15.15 2.91 3.39
CA HIS A 128 -15.78 3.49 2.22
C HIS A 128 -16.89 4.50 2.56
N ALA A 129 -17.41 4.49 3.80
CA ALA A 129 -18.38 5.45 4.29
C ALA A 129 -17.75 6.73 4.85
N LEU A 130 -16.42 6.79 5.01
CA LEU A 130 -15.73 8.00 5.46
C LEU A 130 -15.92 9.17 4.48
N THR A 131 -15.94 10.37 5.04
CA THR A 131 -16.05 11.63 4.30
C THR A 131 -14.93 12.59 4.67
N GLY A 132 -14.68 13.59 3.82
CA GLY A 132 -13.64 14.60 4.10
C GLY A 132 -12.20 14.10 3.93
N CYS A 133 -11.98 13.06 3.13
CA CYS A 133 -10.64 12.62 2.74
C CYS A 133 -9.97 13.68 1.85
N PRO A 134 -8.77 14.17 2.21
CA PRO A 134 -8.05 15.18 1.43
C PRO A 134 -7.21 14.58 0.29
N PHE A 135 -7.17 13.25 0.16
CA PHE A 135 -6.35 12.55 -0.82
C PHE A 135 -7.23 12.00 -1.92
N GLU A 136 -6.85 12.24 -3.17
CA GLU A 136 -7.55 11.72 -4.34
C GLU A 136 -6.63 10.79 -5.14
N ARG A 137 -7.23 9.78 -5.77
CA ARG A 137 -6.55 8.87 -6.69
C ARG A 137 -7.39 8.73 -7.96
N PRO A 138 -7.45 9.80 -8.78
CA PRO A 138 -8.27 9.79 -9.98
C PRO A 138 -7.76 8.72 -10.95
N LEU A 139 -8.70 8.01 -11.59
CA LEU A 139 -8.40 6.91 -12.51
C LEU A 139 -7.41 7.33 -13.60
N ASP A 140 -7.52 8.54 -14.14
CA ASP A 140 -6.62 9.11 -15.13
C ASP A 140 -5.16 9.11 -14.69
N SER A 141 -4.90 9.48 -13.44
CA SER A 141 -3.55 9.46 -12.89
C SER A 141 -3.02 8.04 -12.73
N ILE A 142 -3.87 7.10 -12.32
CA ILE A 142 -3.47 5.69 -12.17
C ILE A 142 -3.18 5.04 -13.53
N VAL A 143 -4.01 5.31 -14.54
CA VAL A 143 -3.78 4.83 -15.92
C VAL A 143 -2.53 5.49 -16.52
N ALA A 144 -2.25 6.75 -16.20
CA ALA A 144 -1.01 7.40 -16.61
C ALA A 144 0.22 6.75 -15.97
N THR A 145 0.17 6.41 -14.68
CA THR A 145 1.23 5.62 -14.01
C THR A 145 1.40 4.28 -14.70
N ALA A 146 0.33 3.53 -14.94
CA ALA A 146 0.40 2.24 -15.63
C ALA A 146 1.01 2.36 -17.03
N THR A 147 0.66 3.41 -17.76
CA THR A 147 1.24 3.72 -19.08
C THR A 147 2.75 3.96 -18.98
N ASP A 148 3.21 4.69 -17.97
CA ASP A 148 4.63 4.96 -17.77
C ASP A 148 5.42 3.69 -17.40
N VAL A 149 4.90 2.89 -16.47
CA VAL A 149 5.53 1.61 -16.04
C VAL A 149 5.68 0.66 -17.24
N VAL A 150 4.61 0.48 -18.02
CA VAL A 150 4.63 -0.34 -19.24
C VAL A 150 5.62 0.22 -20.27
N ARG A 151 5.62 1.55 -20.50
CA ARG A 151 6.55 2.21 -21.42
C ARG A 151 8.02 2.03 -21.02
N ARG A 152 8.33 1.99 -19.72
CA ARG A 152 9.67 1.74 -19.20
C ARG A 152 10.06 0.26 -19.19
N GLY A 153 9.13 -0.66 -19.48
CA GLY A 153 9.36 -2.10 -19.34
C GLY A 153 9.58 -2.52 -17.89
N ALA A 154 8.95 -1.82 -16.94
CA ALA A 154 9.20 -1.98 -15.51
C ALA A 154 8.13 -2.82 -14.79
N VAL A 155 7.14 -3.35 -15.51
CA VAL A 155 6.11 -4.23 -14.93
C VAL A 155 6.78 -5.45 -14.32
N ASN A 156 6.54 -5.68 -13.03
CA ASN A 156 7.02 -6.88 -12.36
C ASN A 156 6.18 -8.11 -12.78
N PRO A 157 6.76 -9.11 -13.46
CA PRO A 157 6.02 -10.30 -13.88
C PRO A 157 5.48 -11.13 -12.70
N ASP A 158 6.05 -11.00 -11.50
CA ASP A 158 5.59 -11.74 -10.33
C ASP A 158 4.20 -11.27 -9.86
N PHE A 159 3.80 -10.04 -10.19
CA PHE A 159 2.46 -9.51 -9.91
C PHE A 159 1.41 -9.89 -10.96
N LEU A 160 1.82 -10.49 -12.08
CA LEU A 160 0.91 -10.96 -13.13
C LEU A 160 0.46 -12.39 -12.85
N THR A 161 -0.77 -12.73 -13.25
CA THR A 161 -1.23 -14.13 -13.28
C THR A 161 -0.49 -14.92 -14.36
N ASP A 162 -0.50 -16.26 -14.26
CA ASP A 162 0.09 -17.11 -15.30
C ASP A 162 -0.48 -16.85 -16.70
N GLU A 163 -1.78 -16.53 -16.80
CA GLU A 163 -2.41 -16.17 -18.07
C GLU A 163 -1.89 -14.83 -18.59
N TRP A 164 -1.76 -13.81 -17.75
CA TRP A 164 -1.29 -12.49 -18.15
C TRP A 164 0.19 -12.46 -18.49
N ARG A 165 1.01 -13.35 -17.90
CA ARG A 165 2.43 -13.53 -18.27
C ARG A 165 2.62 -14.05 -19.70
N LEU A 166 1.58 -14.58 -20.34
CA LEU A 166 1.63 -15.01 -21.75
C LEU A 166 1.40 -13.86 -22.74
N LEU A 167 1.02 -12.68 -22.25
CA LEU A 167 0.75 -11.48 -23.06
C LEU A 167 1.85 -10.44 -22.86
N GLU A 168 2.04 -9.56 -23.83
CA GLU A 168 2.90 -8.39 -23.66
C GLU A 168 2.21 -7.39 -22.72
N PRO A 169 2.93 -6.71 -21.81
CA PRO A 169 2.33 -5.70 -20.93
C PRO A 169 1.60 -4.57 -21.67
N SER A 170 2.01 -4.28 -22.91
CA SER A 170 1.31 -3.32 -23.77
C SER A 170 -0.08 -3.79 -24.23
N GLU A 171 -0.28 -5.11 -24.37
CA GLU A 171 -1.58 -5.72 -24.70
C GLU A 171 -2.52 -5.67 -23.47
N LEU A 172 -1.97 -5.91 -22.28
CA LEU A 172 -2.70 -5.74 -21.01
C LEU A 172 -3.15 -4.29 -20.81
N LEU A 173 -2.25 -3.33 -21.04
CA LEU A 173 -2.58 -1.90 -20.98
C LEU A 173 -3.65 -1.50 -22.01
N ALA A 174 -3.61 -2.08 -23.22
CA ALA A 174 -4.62 -1.81 -24.24
C ALA A 174 -6.02 -2.26 -23.79
N GLN A 175 -6.13 -3.39 -23.08
CA GLN A 175 -7.39 -3.84 -22.49
C GLN A 175 -7.91 -2.87 -21.43
N VAL A 176 -7.04 -2.38 -20.54
CA VAL A 176 -7.38 -1.31 -19.56
C VAL A 176 -7.91 -0.08 -20.29
N VAL A 177 -7.20 0.43 -21.30
CA VAL A 177 -7.62 1.63 -22.03
C VAL A 177 -8.97 1.43 -22.74
N ALA A 178 -9.22 0.23 -23.27
CA ALA A 178 -10.48 -0.09 -23.95
C ALA A 178 -11.69 -0.12 -22.99
N GLU A 179 -11.52 -0.65 -21.78
CA GLU A 179 -12.59 -0.74 -20.78
C GLU A 179 -12.82 0.57 -20.01
N ARG A 180 -11.84 1.48 -20.00
CA ARG A 180 -11.89 2.74 -19.23
C ARG A 180 -13.21 3.53 -19.36
N PRO A 181 -13.81 3.75 -20.56
CA PRO A 181 -15.07 4.49 -20.66
C PRO A 181 -16.23 3.84 -19.91
N TYR A 182 -16.27 2.51 -19.84
CA TYR A 182 -17.28 1.79 -19.06
C TYR A 182 -17.09 2.04 -17.56
N ILE A 183 -15.85 1.95 -17.08
CA ILE A 183 -15.50 2.13 -15.67
C ILE A 183 -15.83 3.54 -15.21
N GLU A 184 -15.43 4.56 -15.96
CA GLU A 184 -15.74 5.96 -15.66
C GLU A 184 -17.25 6.21 -15.57
N SER A 185 -18.05 5.59 -16.47
CA SER A 185 -19.51 5.75 -16.48
C SER A 185 -20.22 5.13 -15.27
N ARG A 186 -19.56 4.21 -14.57
CA ARG A 186 -20.10 3.46 -13.43
C ARG A 186 -19.44 3.82 -12.11
N SER A 187 -18.55 4.82 -12.10
CA SER A 187 -17.66 4.99 -10.97
C SER A 187 -18.38 5.42 -9.71
N GLU A 188 -18.00 4.81 -8.58
CA GLU A 188 -18.58 5.09 -7.27
C GLU A 188 -17.45 5.51 -6.31
N PRO A 189 -17.11 6.81 -6.27
CA PRO A 189 -15.97 7.31 -5.51
C PRO A 189 -16.23 7.20 -4.01
N VAL A 190 -15.31 6.56 -3.31
CA VAL A 190 -15.27 6.37 -1.86
C VAL A 190 -13.82 6.49 -1.38
N VAL A 191 -13.60 6.58 -0.07
CA VAL A 191 -12.24 6.47 0.49
C VAL A 191 -11.79 5.02 0.37
N CYS A 192 -10.76 4.75 -0.41
CA CYS A 192 -10.19 3.42 -0.59
C CYS A 192 -8.84 3.32 0.14
N HIS A 193 -8.50 2.12 0.61
CA HIS A 193 -7.17 1.72 1.04
C HIS A 193 -6.15 1.83 -0.09
N GLY A 194 -6.54 1.36 -1.28
CA GLY A 194 -5.74 1.46 -2.50
C GLY A 194 -4.72 0.34 -2.72
N ASP A 195 -4.60 -0.57 -1.75
CA ASP A 195 -3.79 -1.80 -1.79
C ASP A 195 -4.36 -2.84 -0.79
N ALA A 196 -5.63 -3.20 -1.00
CA ALA A 196 -6.44 -3.95 -0.04
C ALA A 196 -6.15 -5.47 -0.02
N CYS A 197 -4.87 -5.82 0.14
CA CYS A 197 -4.36 -7.19 0.17
C CYS A 197 -4.27 -7.74 1.60
N LEU A 198 -4.32 -9.07 1.75
CA LEU A 198 -4.39 -9.73 3.06
C LEU A 198 -3.21 -9.42 4.01
N PRO A 199 -1.95 -9.27 3.53
CA PRO A 199 -0.84 -8.87 4.39
C PRO A 199 -0.99 -7.48 5.01
N ASN A 200 -1.81 -6.61 4.41
CA ASN A 200 -2.04 -5.23 4.85
C ASN A 200 -3.19 -5.10 5.85
N ILE A 201 -3.85 -6.22 6.21
CA ILE A 201 -5.03 -6.25 7.06
C ILE A 201 -4.74 -7.16 8.26
N PHE A 202 -4.87 -6.62 9.46
CA PHE A 202 -4.60 -7.36 10.70
C PHE A 202 -5.89 -7.76 11.39
N PHE A 203 -5.86 -8.94 12.02
CA PHE A 203 -6.98 -9.52 12.75
C PHE A 203 -6.55 -9.92 14.17
N ASP A 204 -7.46 -9.75 15.11
CA ASP A 204 -7.35 -10.35 16.43
C ASP A 204 -7.49 -11.88 16.28
N PRO A 205 -6.55 -12.71 16.76
CA PRO A 205 -6.54 -14.14 16.50
C PRO A 205 -7.68 -14.91 17.21
N ASP A 206 -8.29 -14.32 18.24
CA ASP A 206 -9.35 -14.95 19.03
C ASP A 206 -10.75 -14.52 18.55
N THR A 207 -10.94 -13.20 18.40
CA THR A 207 -12.21 -12.59 18.00
C THR A 207 -12.39 -12.54 16.49
N LEU A 208 -11.30 -12.59 15.72
CA LEU A 208 -11.27 -12.43 14.26
C LEU A 208 -11.84 -11.09 13.78
N GLU A 209 -11.88 -10.10 14.67
CA GLU A 209 -12.16 -8.72 14.31
C GLU A 209 -10.92 -8.08 13.71
N VAL A 210 -11.10 -7.25 12.68
CA VAL A 210 -10.01 -6.46 12.11
C VAL A 210 -9.48 -5.49 13.16
N THR A 211 -8.18 -5.60 13.45
CA THR A 211 -7.46 -4.79 14.44
C THR A 211 -6.69 -3.64 13.82
N GLY A 212 -6.54 -3.63 12.50
CA GLY A 212 -6.15 -2.43 11.77
C GLY A 212 -5.63 -2.67 10.35
N LEU A 213 -5.48 -1.55 9.64
CA LEU A 213 -4.94 -1.46 8.29
C LEU A 213 -3.52 -0.87 8.32
N ILE A 214 -2.64 -1.34 7.44
CA ILE A 214 -1.28 -0.84 7.24
C ILE A 214 -0.98 -0.59 5.75
N ASP A 215 0.18 -0.01 5.45
CA ASP A 215 0.61 0.32 4.07
C ASP A 215 -0.35 1.25 3.32
N LEU A 216 -0.66 2.37 3.98
CA LEU A 216 -1.65 3.36 3.53
C LEU A 216 -1.09 4.33 2.48
N GLY A 217 0.01 4.01 1.79
CA GLY A 217 0.65 4.88 0.80
C GLY A 217 -0.27 5.22 -0.37
N ARG A 218 -1.19 4.29 -0.69
CA ARG A 218 -2.18 4.40 -1.77
C ARG A 218 -3.59 4.77 -1.29
N LEU A 219 -3.78 5.17 -0.03
CA LEU A 219 -5.10 5.58 0.46
C LEU A 219 -5.60 6.83 -0.27
N GLY A 220 -6.89 6.88 -0.62
CA GLY A 220 -7.48 8.08 -1.21
C GLY A 220 -8.82 7.82 -1.87
N VAL A 221 -9.47 8.90 -2.30
CA VAL A 221 -10.76 8.82 -2.99
C VAL A 221 -10.57 8.20 -4.36
N ALA A 222 -11.19 7.04 -4.57
CA ALA A 222 -11.17 6.27 -5.80
C ALA A 222 -12.46 5.45 -5.93
N ASP A 223 -12.62 4.75 -7.05
CA ASP A 223 -13.69 3.78 -7.19
C ASP A 223 -13.59 2.69 -6.11
N ARG A 224 -14.71 2.35 -5.45
CA ARG A 224 -14.74 1.27 -4.44
C ARG A 224 -14.18 -0.06 -4.94
N TYR A 225 -14.24 -0.33 -6.24
CA TYR A 225 -13.74 -1.57 -6.83
C TYR A 225 -12.22 -1.65 -6.88
N VAL A 226 -11.49 -0.56 -6.63
CA VAL A 226 -10.04 -0.62 -6.37
C VAL A 226 -9.75 -1.59 -5.22
N ASP A 227 -10.48 -1.45 -4.12
CA ASP A 227 -10.29 -2.29 -2.95
C ASP A 227 -10.98 -3.65 -3.11
N LEU A 228 -12.23 -3.66 -3.58
CA LEU A 228 -12.99 -4.92 -3.71
C LEU A 228 -12.31 -5.90 -4.69
N ALA A 229 -11.72 -5.42 -5.79
CA ALA A 229 -11.02 -6.28 -6.74
C ALA A 229 -9.81 -6.97 -6.10
N LEU A 230 -8.99 -6.22 -5.35
CA LEU A 230 -7.80 -6.75 -4.69
C LEU A 230 -8.14 -7.69 -3.53
N THR A 231 -9.12 -7.32 -2.70
CA THR A 231 -9.54 -8.19 -1.60
C THR A 231 -10.17 -9.48 -2.12
N THR A 232 -11.09 -9.41 -3.09
CA THR A 232 -11.77 -10.61 -3.61
C THR A 232 -10.78 -11.59 -4.25
N ILE A 233 -9.80 -11.09 -5.01
CA ILE A 233 -8.80 -11.99 -5.59
C ILE A 233 -7.85 -12.57 -4.54
N GLN A 234 -7.46 -11.80 -3.53
CA GLN A 234 -6.61 -12.29 -2.45
C GLN A 234 -7.29 -13.39 -1.63
N LEU A 235 -8.60 -13.27 -1.37
CA LEU A 235 -9.38 -14.34 -0.73
C LEU A 235 -9.43 -15.61 -1.59
N GLN A 236 -9.48 -15.48 -2.92
CA GLN A 236 -9.48 -16.62 -3.81
C GLN A 236 -8.10 -17.27 -3.91
N ASP A 237 -7.04 -16.48 -4.10
CA ASP A 237 -5.70 -16.99 -4.37
C ASP A 237 -5.02 -17.50 -3.08
N GLU A 238 -5.10 -16.76 -1.97
CA GLU A 238 -4.41 -17.13 -0.71
C GLU A 238 -5.23 -18.11 0.15
N TRP A 239 -6.56 -17.93 0.18
CA TRP A 239 -7.43 -18.75 1.05
C TRP A 239 -8.18 -19.84 0.30
N SER A 240 -8.15 -19.86 -1.04
CA SER A 240 -8.89 -20.83 -1.87
C SER A 240 -10.38 -20.87 -1.54
N ILE A 241 -10.99 -19.71 -1.24
CA ILE A 241 -12.39 -19.60 -0.80
C ILE A 241 -13.18 -18.59 -1.62
N ASP A 242 -14.50 -18.79 -1.70
CA ASP A 242 -15.44 -17.84 -2.29
C ASP A 242 -15.54 -16.56 -1.45
N PRO A 243 -15.33 -15.36 -2.04
CA PRO A 243 -15.42 -14.09 -1.32
C PRO A 243 -16.86 -13.67 -0.96
N ALA A 244 -17.89 -14.48 -1.25
CA ALA A 244 -19.29 -14.15 -0.97
C ALA A 244 -19.55 -13.66 0.47
N PRO A 245 -19.03 -14.28 1.55
CA PRO A 245 -19.27 -13.77 2.91
C PRO A 245 -18.72 -12.35 3.14
N PHE A 246 -17.58 -12.01 2.51
CA PHE A 246 -17.02 -10.65 2.54
C PHE A 246 -17.93 -9.67 1.79
N LEU A 247 -18.35 -10.02 0.58
CA LEU A 247 -19.22 -9.18 -0.26
C LEU A 247 -20.60 -8.95 0.37
N GLU A 248 -21.18 -9.98 0.98
CA GLU A 248 -22.44 -9.89 1.75
C GLU A 248 -22.28 -8.95 2.95
N ALA A 249 -21.22 -9.11 3.74
CA ALA A 249 -20.97 -8.27 4.91
C ALA A 249 -20.67 -6.81 4.54
N TYR A 250 -19.99 -6.59 3.41
CA TYR A 250 -19.77 -5.28 2.81
C TYR A 250 -21.08 -4.63 2.32
N GLY A 251 -22.04 -5.44 1.86
CA GLY A 251 -23.34 -4.98 1.36
C GLY A 251 -23.44 -4.92 -0.16
N LEU A 252 -22.61 -5.69 -0.87
CA LEU A 252 -22.62 -5.83 -2.33
C LEU A 252 -22.56 -7.31 -2.74
N PRO A 253 -23.62 -8.11 -2.50
CA PRO A 253 -23.62 -9.55 -2.78
C PRO A 253 -23.59 -9.90 -4.28
N SER A 254 -23.76 -8.92 -5.17
CA SER A 254 -23.71 -9.09 -6.62
C SER A 254 -22.84 -7.99 -7.23
N PRO A 255 -21.50 -8.14 -7.18
CA PRO A 255 -20.59 -7.15 -7.73
C PRO A 255 -20.63 -7.12 -9.27
N ASP A 256 -20.14 -6.03 -9.84
CA ASP A 256 -19.90 -5.86 -11.26
C ASP A 256 -18.56 -6.52 -11.64
N ASP A 257 -18.63 -7.73 -12.21
CA ASP A 257 -17.45 -8.52 -12.57
C ASP A 257 -16.51 -7.79 -13.53
N ARG A 258 -17.03 -6.90 -14.39
CA ARG A 258 -16.19 -6.12 -15.31
C ARG A 258 -15.34 -5.11 -14.55
N ARG A 259 -15.91 -4.47 -13.52
CA ARG A 259 -15.16 -3.54 -12.64
C ARG A 259 -14.14 -4.30 -11.79
N LEU A 260 -14.51 -5.46 -11.25
CA LEU A 260 -13.55 -6.32 -10.52
C LEU A 260 -12.36 -6.70 -11.41
N HIS A 261 -12.64 -7.21 -12.61
CA HIS A 261 -11.60 -7.60 -13.56
C HIS A 261 -10.71 -6.42 -13.96
N PHE A 262 -11.31 -5.26 -14.27
CA PHE A 262 -10.57 -4.06 -14.65
C PHE A 262 -9.58 -3.61 -13.57
N HIS A 263 -10.02 -3.50 -12.32
CA HIS A 263 -9.16 -3.03 -11.24
C HIS A 263 -8.08 -4.07 -10.87
N ARG A 264 -8.41 -5.37 -10.96
CA ARG A 264 -7.43 -6.45 -10.83
C ARG A 264 -6.36 -6.39 -11.91
N LEU A 265 -6.73 -6.10 -13.16
CA LEU A 265 -5.79 -6.00 -14.29
C LEU A 265 -4.93 -4.73 -14.20
N LEU A 266 -5.53 -3.62 -13.78
CA LEU A 266 -4.84 -2.34 -13.69
C LEU A 266 -3.73 -2.36 -12.63
N ASP A 267 -3.98 -2.94 -11.45
CA ASP A 267 -3.05 -2.86 -10.31
C ASP A 267 -1.62 -3.31 -10.62
N PRO A 268 -1.34 -4.53 -11.14
CA PRO A 268 0.03 -4.98 -11.40
C PRO A 268 0.78 -4.09 -12.41
N LEU A 269 0.06 -3.41 -13.31
CA LEU A 269 0.65 -2.49 -14.27
C LEU A 269 1.09 -1.17 -13.64
N THR A 270 0.71 -0.87 -12.39
CA THR A 270 1.07 0.37 -11.68
C THR A 270 2.34 0.26 -10.83
N TRP A 271 2.97 -0.91 -10.79
CA TRP A 271 4.18 -1.15 -9.99
C TRP A 271 5.42 -1.26 -10.89
N GLY A 272 6.41 -0.38 -10.67
CA GLY A 272 7.72 -0.41 -11.33
C GLY A 272 8.37 0.95 -11.54
#